data_AF-A0A9N9DP59-F1
#
_entry.id   AF-A0A9N9DP59-F1
#
_cell.length_a   1.000
_cell.length_b   1.000
_cell.length_c   1.000
_cell.angle_alpha   90.00
_cell.angle_beta   90.00
_cell.angle_gamma   90.00
#
_symmetry.space_group_name_H-M   'P 1'
#
loop_
_entity.id
_entity.type
_entity.pdbx_description
1 polymer ?
#
loop_
_entity_poly.entity_id
_entity_poly.type
_entity_poly.pdbx_seq_one_letter_code
_entity_poly.pdbx_strand_id
1 'polypeptide(L)'
;KQNAILSAFKELNDSQTNSKLSSYRSFAKKYGIPETTFKHAIKNDGPLDHLGPAKVLTDHEEQQLVGYCLNMQKLGFGLARSRVNQCIINIVHQSNRSHPFKESGPGQSWWERFMKNHLELSFHIPQALNEAQAQRANPIIVKDHF
;
A
#
# COMPACT_ATOMS: atom_id res chain seq x y z
N LYS A 1 -14.23 2.10 -17.59
CA LYS A 1 -14.51 0.64 -17.75
C LYS A 1 -15.10 0.03 -16.48
N GLN A 2 -14.50 0.22 -15.29
CA GLN A 2 -15.05 -0.26 -14.01
C GLN A 2 -16.48 0.25 -13.73
N ASN A 3 -16.76 1.54 -13.99
CA ASN A 3 -18.12 2.10 -13.83
C ASN A 3 -19.18 1.38 -14.67
N ALA A 4 -18.83 0.94 -15.89
CA ALA A 4 -19.74 0.20 -16.76
C ALA A 4 -20.01 -1.22 -16.22
N ILE A 5 -19.00 -1.85 -15.59
CA ILE A 5 -19.14 -3.16 -14.94
C ILE A 5 -20.06 -3.03 -13.72
N LEU A 6 -19.88 -2.00 -12.89
CA LEU A 6 -20.74 -1.73 -11.73
C LEU A 6 -22.19 -1.49 -12.13
N SER A 7 -22.42 -0.67 -13.16
CA SER A 7 -23.78 -0.44 -13.67
C SER A 7 -24.43 -1.71 -14.21
N ALA A 8 -23.65 -2.54 -14.91
CA ALA A 8 -24.12 -3.82 -15.45
C ALA A 8 -24.43 -4.84 -14.35
N PHE A 9 -23.62 -4.88 -13.29
CA PHE A 9 -23.81 -5.77 -12.15
C PHE A 9 -25.07 -5.38 -11.35
N LYS A 10 -25.28 -4.08 -11.13
CA LYS A 10 -26.48 -3.56 -10.46
C LYS A 10 -27.75 -3.90 -11.23
N GLU A 11 -27.78 -3.63 -12.55
CA GLU A 11 -28.95 -3.91 -13.39
C GLU A 11 -29.27 -5.42 -13.45
N LEU A 12 -28.26 -6.29 -13.34
CA LEU A 12 -28.45 -7.74 -13.30
C LEU A 12 -29.12 -8.20 -12.00
N ASN A 13 -28.71 -7.67 -10.84
CA ASN A 13 -29.38 -7.93 -9.55
C ASN A 13 -30.83 -7.43 -9.55
N ASP A 14 -31.08 -6.25 -10.11
CA ASP A 14 -32.43 -5.68 -10.23
C ASP A 14 -33.34 -6.47 -11.21
N SER A 15 -32.75 -7.18 -12.17
CA SER A 15 -33.48 -8.01 -13.15
C SER A 15 -33.82 -9.41 -12.63
N GLN A 16 -32.99 -9.97 -11.73
CA GLN A 16 -33.25 -11.25 -11.05
C GLN A 16 -34.49 -11.17 -10.14
N THR A 17 -34.73 -10.02 -9.51
CA THR A 17 -35.92 -9.80 -8.67
C THR A 17 -37.19 -9.62 -9.48
N ASN A 18 -37.08 -9.15 -10.73
CA ASN A 18 -38.21 -8.89 -11.64
C ASN A 18 -38.33 -9.94 -12.76
N SER A 19 -38.29 -11.24 -12.44
CA SER A 19 -38.61 -12.41 -13.30
C SER A 19 -38.01 -12.46 -14.74
N LYS A 20 -37.15 -11.52 -15.14
CA LYS A 20 -36.66 -11.35 -16.51
C LYS A 20 -35.19 -11.74 -16.55
N LEU A 21 -34.94 -13.01 -16.85
CA LEU A 21 -33.60 -13.55 -17.04
C LEU A 21 -33.05 -13.21 -18.43
N SER A 22 -32.22 -12.17 -18.53
CA SER A 22 -31.39 -11.91 -19.71
C SER A 22 -30.05 -12.63 -19.63
N SER A 23 -29.60 -13.21 -20.75
CA SER A 23 -28.30 -13.89 -20.84
C SER A 23 -27.13 -12.93 -20.58
N TYR A 24 -26.08 -13.40 -19.88
CA TYR A 24 -24.85 -12.64 -19.60
C TYR A 24 -24.21 -12.03 -20.85
N ARG A 25 -24.31 -12.72 -22.00
CA ARG A 25 -23.81 -12.23 -23.29
C ARG A 25 -24.55 -10.98 -23.77
N SER A 26 -25.87 -10.94 -23.57
CA SER A 26 -26.71 -9.80 -23.96
C SER A 26 -26.38 -8.58 -23.10
N PHE A 27 -26.23 -8.77 -21.78
CA PHE A 27 -25.76 -7.73 -20.86
C PHE A 27 -24.37 -7.21 -21.24
N ALA A 28 -23.40 -8.10 -21.41
CA ALA A 28 -22.03 -7.72 -21.79
C ALA A 28 -22.01 -6.87 -23.08
N LYS A 29 -22.80 -7.26 -24.09
CA LYS A 29 -22.96 -6.50 -25.34
C LYS A 29 -23.63 -5.13 -25.13
N LYS A 30 -24.67 -5.05 -24.29
CA LYS A 30 -25.37 -3.79 -23.97
C LYS A 30 -24.42 -2.74 -23.37
N TYR A 31 -23.49 -3.18 -22.52
CA TYR A 31 -22.53 -2.30 -21.85
C TYR A 31 -21.16 -2.20 -22.55
N GLY A 32 -20.97 -2.87 -23.69
CA GLY A 32 -19.70 -2.86 -24.42
C GLY A 32 -18.53 -3.50 -23.66
N ILE A 33 -18.82 -4.47 -22.78
CA ILE A 33 -17.83 -5.16 -21.94
C ILE A 33 -17.60 -6.56 -22.53
N PRO A 34 -16.36 -7.10 -22.55
CA PRO A 34 -16.14 -8.49 -22.90
C PRO A 34 -16.87 -9.44 -21.94
N GLU A 35 -17.49 -10.49 -22.48
CA GLU A 35 -18.27 -11.47 -21.70
C GLU A 35 -17.43 -12.12 -20.58
N THR A 36 -16.16 -12.40 -20.85
CA THR A 36 -15.22 -12.96 -19.87
C THR A 36 -14.98 -12.03 -18.69
N THR A 37 -14.85 -10.72 -18.95
CA THR A 37 -14.70 -9.69 -17.91
C THR A 37 -15.97 -9.57 -17.07
N PHE A 38 -17.14 -9.63 -17.69
CA PHE A 38 -18.41 -9.57 -16.97
C PHE A 38 -18.64 -10.80 -16.08
N LYS A 39 -18.37 -12.01 -16.60
CA LYS A 39 -18.42 -13.25 -15.80
C LYS A 39 -17.41 -13.24 -14.65
N HIS A 40 -16.20 -12.73 -14.90
CA HIS A 40 -15.21 -12.55 -13.85
C HIS A 40 -15.75 -11.60 -12.76
N ALA A 41 -16.38 -10.49 -13.14
CA ALA A 41 -16.94 -9.55 -12.17
C ALA A 41 -18.07 -10.19 -11.34
N ILE A 42 -18.96 -10.97 -11.97
CA ILE A 42 -20.00 -11.76 -11.29
C ILE A 42 -19.39 -12.71 -10.25
N LYS A 43 -18.33 -13.43 -10.64
CA LYS A 43 -17.66 -14.39 -9.74
C LYS A 43 -16.99 -13.73 -8.53
N ASN A 44 -16.60 -12.47 -8.62
CA ASN A 44 -15.87 -11.75 -7.56
C ASN A 44 -16.71 -10.63 -6.93
N ASP A 45 -18.04 -10.66 -7.13
CA ASP A 45 -18.99 -9.69 -6.60
C ASP A 45 -18.67 -8.22 -6.95
N GLY A 46 -18.01 -7.99 -8.09
CA GLY A 46 -17.63 -6.64 -8.53
C GLY A 46 -16.49 -6.61 -9.55
N PRO A 47 -16.21 -5.43 -10.13
CA PRO A 47 -15.00 -5.24 -10.93
C PRO A 47 -13.76 -5.48 -10.06
N LEU A 48 -12.66 -5.95 -10.66
CA LEU A 48 -11.38 -5.94 -9.96
C LEU A 48 -11.01 -4.49 -9.61
N ASP A 49 -10.72 -4.26 -8.34
CA ASP A 49 -10.24 -2.97 -7.84
C ASP A 49 -8.83 -2.66 -8.37
N HIS A 50 -8.01 -3.69 -8.60
CA HIS A 50 -6.67 -3.54 -9.17
C HIS A 50 -6.31 -4.61 -10.21
N LEU A 51 -5.51 -4.20 -11.19
CA LEU A 51 -4.89 -5.09 -12.19
C LEU A 51 -3.51 -5.52 -11.66
N GLY A 52 -3.47 -6.51 -10.76
CA GLY A 52 -2.20 -7.01 -10.21
C GLY A 52 -2.38 -7.93 -9.01
N PRO A 53 -1.28 -8.46 -8.43
CA PRO A 53 -1.33 -9.15 -7.15
C PRO A 53 -1.82 -8.23 -6.04
N ALA A 54 -2.58 -8.78 -5.08
CA ALA A 54 -3.03 -8.03 -3.90
C ALA A 54 -1.83 -7.46 -3.13
N LYS A 55 -2.00 -6.26 -2.57
CA LYS A 55 -1.00 -5.69 -1.67
C LYS A 55 -0.87 -6.59 -0.42
N VAL A 56 0.35 -6.77 0.05
CA VAL A 56 0.62 -7.57 1.26
C VAL A 56 0.08 -6.87 2.51
N LEU A 57 0.22 -5.54 2.54
CA LEU A 57 -0.37 -4.68 3.57
C LEU A 57 -1.74 -4.18 3.09
N THR A 58 -2.69 -4.08 4.02
CA THR A 58 -3.94 -3.35 3.78
C THR A 58 -3.66 -1.86 3.65
N ASP A 59 -4.57 -1.13 3.01
CA ASP A 59 -4.42 0.33 2.88
C ASP A 59 -4.35 1.03 4.25
N HIS A 60 -5.06 0.51 5.26
CA HIS A 60 -4.99 1.04 6.62
C HIS A 60 -3.60 0.85 7.25
N GLU A 61 -3.01 -0.35 7.13
CA GLU A 61 -1.66 -0.63 7.65
C GLU A 61 -0.58 0.17 6.91
N GLU A 62 -0.72 0.30 5.59
CA GLU A 62 0.19 1.11 4.77
C GLU A 62 0.13 2.57 5.22
N GLN A 63 -1.07 3.12 5.46
CA GLN A 63 -1.25 4.47 5.99
C GLN A 63 -0.64 4.66 7.39
N GLN A 64 -0.80 3.68 8.29
CA GLN A 64 -0.18 3.75 9.62
C GLN A 64 1.35 3.74 9.53
N LEU A 65 1.92 2.92 8.64
CA LEU A 65 3.35 2.86 8.41
C LEU A 65 3.89 4.19 7.85
N VAL A 66 3.20 4.78 6.88
CA VAL A 66 3.54 6.09 6.30
C VAL A 66 3.45 7.18 7.37
N GLY A 67 2.38 7.19 8.17
CA GLY A 67 2.19 8.13 9.27
C GLY A 67 3.30 8.05 10.31
N TYR A 68 3.71 6.84 10.69
CA TYR A 68 4.87 6.62 11.55
C TYR A 68 6.15 7.18 10.92
N CYS A 69 6.38 6.91 9.64
CA CYS A 69 7.56 7.40 8.94
C CYS A 69 7.62 8.94 8.90
N LEU A 70 6.51 9.59 8.54
CA LEU A 70 6.39 11.04 8.52
C LEU A 70 6.60 11.65 9.92
N ASN A 71 6.10 11.01 10.98
CA ASN A 71 6.29 11.49 12.34
C ASN A 71 7.77 11.44 12.75
N MET A 72 8.46 10.34 12.43
CA MET A 72 9.91 10.23 12.69
C MET A 72 10.71 11.29 11.92
N GLN A 73 10.34 11.55 10.67
CA GLN A 73 10.97 12.60 9.87
C GLN A 73 10.74 13.99 10.48
N LYS A 74 9.53 14.29 10.98
CA LYS A 74 9.23 15.56 11.68
C LYS A 74 10.04 15.74 12.96
N LEU A 75 10.30 14.66 13.68
CA LEU A 75 11.13 14.67 14.89
C LEU A 75 12.64 14.73 14.59
N GLY A 76 13.03 14.73 13.32
CA GLY A 76 14.44 14.77 12.91
C GLY A 76 15.15 13.41 12.99
N PHE A 77 14.42 12.32 13.22
CA PHE A 77 14.99 10.98 13.20
C PHE A 77 15.14 10.48 11.77
N GLY A 78 16.33 9.95 11.44
CA GLY A 78 16.59 9.30 10.16
C GLY A 78 15.80 7.99 10.04
N LEU A 79 15.05 7.83 8.94
CA LEU A 79 14.35 6.59 8.63
C LEU A 79 15.31 5.54 8.07
N ALA A 80 15.76 4.64 8.93
CA ALA A 80 16.51 3.46 8.49
C ALA A 80 15.55 2.40 7.91
N ARG A 81 15.85 1.92 6.70
CA ARG A 81 15.08 0.84 6.04
C ARG A 81 14.93 -0.40 6.93
N SER A 82 15.95 -0.75 7.70
CA SER A 82 15.93 -1.89 8.63
C SER A 82 14.84 -1.76 9.71
N ARG A 83 14.62 -0.54 10.24
CA ARG A 83 13.58 -0.29 11.24
C ARG A 83 12.19 -0.41 10.63
N VAL A 84 12.00 0.13 9.44
CA VAL A 84 10.72 0.02 8.74
C VAL A 84 10.43 -1.44 8.35
N ASN A 85 11.44 -2.19 7.91
CA ASN A 85 11.30 -3.63 7.68
C ASN A 85 10.84 -4.39 8.93
N GLN A 86 11.40 -4.07 10.10
CA GLN A 86 10.96 -4.66 11.38
C GLN A 86 9.50 -4.30 11.69
N CYS A 87 9.10 -3.04 11.49
CA CYS A 87 7.70 -2.63 11.67
C CYS A 87 6.76 -3.41 10.75
N ILE A 88 7.10 -3.55 9.47
CA ILE A 88 6.29 -4.28 8.49
C ILE A 88 6.14 -5.75 8.90
N ILE A 89 7.24 -6.39 9.27
CA ILE A 89 7.24 -7.79 9.70
C ILE A 89 6.37 -7.97 10.94
N ASN A 90 6.46 -7.07 11.92
CA ASN A 90 5.60 -7.09 13.10
C ASN A 90 4.11 -6.95 12.76
N ILE A 91 3.74 -6.01 11.88
CA ILE A 91 2.36 -5.82 11.43
C ILE A 91 1.80 -7.09 10.79
N VAL A 92 2.60 -7.72 9.93
CA VAL A 92 2.18 -8.91 9.21
C VAL A 92 2.08 -10.12 10.15
N HIS A 93 3.00 -10.29 11.10
CA HIS A 93 2.92 -11.32 12.13
C HIS A 93 1.68 -11.15 13.02
N GLN A 94 1.37 -9.91 13.43
CA GLN A 94 0.16 -9.62 14.21
C GLN A 94 -1.12 -9.94 13.44
N SER A 95 -1.10 -9.81 12.12
CA SER A 95 -2.23 -10.13 11.27
C SER A 95 -2.46 -11.63 11.04
N ASN A 96 -1.52 -12.52 11.43
CA ASN A 96 -1.55 -13.96 11.14
C ASN A 96 -1.83 -14.30 9.66
N ARG A 97 -1.41 -13.44 8.73
CA ARG A 97 -1.60 -13.65 7.28
C ARG A 97 -0.38 -14.29 6.64
N SER A 98 -0.61 -15.16 5.66
CA SER A 98 0.47 -15.66 4.81
C SER A 98 1.07 -14.52 3.98
N HIS A 99 2.38 -14.37 4.00
CA HIS A 99 3.08 -13.29 3.32
C HIS A 99 4.33 -13.79 2.58
N PRO A 100 4.73 -13.13 1.48
CA PRO A 100 5.92 -13.50 0.72
C PRO A 100 7.22 -12.92 1.31
N PHE A 101 7.15 -12.10 2.36
CA PHE A 101 8.34 -11.48 2.94
C PHE A 101 9.22 -12.49 3.68
N LYS A 102 10.54 -12.27 3.61
CA LYS A 102 11.52 -12.98 4.42
C LYS A 102 11.51 -12.42 5.85
N GLU A 103 12.16 -13.10 6.79
CA GLU A 103 12.36 -12.58 8.15
C GLU A 103 13.08 -11.22 8.18
N SER A 104 13.94 -10.96 7.19
CA SER A 104 14.62 -9.67 7.01
C SER A 104 13.74 -8.53 6.47
N GLY A 105 12.48 -8.82 6.14
CA GLY A 105 11.51 -7.86 5.65
C GLY A 105 11.28 -7.89 4.13
N PRO A 106 10.63 -6.83 3.61
CA PRO A 106 10.37 -6.67 2.18
C PRO A 106 11.66 -6.51 1.36
N GLY A 107 11.62 -7.02 0.13
CA GLY A 107 12.70 -6.87 -0.84
C GLY A 107 12.70 -5.51 -1.55
N GLN A 108 13.74 -5.29 -2.36
CA GLN A 108 13.97 -4.04 -3.10
C GLN A 108 12.79 -3.65 -4.00
N SER A 109 12.18 -4.61 -4.71
CA SER A 109 11.04 -4.36 -5.60
C SER A 109 9.79 -3.88 -4.87
N TRP A 110 9.58 -4.33 -3.63
CA TRP A 110 8.50 -3.85 -2.78
C TRP A 110 8.76 -2.41 -2.36
N TRP A 111 10.00 -2.12 -1.94
CA TRP A 111 10.44 -0.78 -1.56
C TRP A 111 10.30 0.24 -2.68
N GLU A 112 10.68 -0.12 -3.91
CA GLU A 112 10.52 0.75 -5.08
C GLU A 112 9.06 1.11 -5.32
N ARG A 113 8.15 0.15 -5.18
CA ARG A 113 6.70 0.38 -5.30
C ARG A 113 6.18 1.25 -4.17
N PHE A 114 6.57 0.95 -2.93
CA PHE A 114 6.18 1.71 -1.75
C PHE A 114 6.60 3.18 -1.87
N MET A 115 7.86 3.44 -2.23
CA MET A 115 8.38 4.80 -2.45
C MET A 115 7.70 5.52 -3.62
N LYS A 116 7.35 4.78 -4.69
CA LYS A 116 6.62 5.36 -5.83
C LYS A 116 5.20 5.78 -5.46
N ASN A 117 4.56 5.05 -4.56
CA ASN A 117 3.22 5.35 -4.08
C ASN A 117 3.21 6.49 -3.04
N HIS A 118 4.31 6.66 -2.29
CA HIS A 118 4.44 7.61 -1.18
C HIS A 118 5.61 8.57 -1.40
N LEU A 119 5.42 9.52 -2.33
CA LEU A 119 6.43 10.52 -2.69
C LEU A 119 6.73 11.51 -1.55
N GLU A 120 5.85 11.59 -0.56
CA GLU A 120 6.01 12.38 0.66
C GLU A 120 7.10 11.86 1.60
N LEU A 121 7.54 10.61 1.44
CA LEU A 121 8.56 10.00 2.28
C LEU A 121 9.96 10.26 1.73
N SER A 122 10.88 10.69 2.60
CA SER A 122 12.31 10.77 2.29
C SER A 122 13.11 9.89 3.24
N PHE A 123 13.76 8.86 2.70
CA PHE A 123 14.65 7.99 3.46
C PHE A 123 16.08 8.50 3.34
N HIS A 124 16.57 9.16 4.39
CA HIS A 124 17.97 9.55 4.49
C HIS A 124 18.76 8.48 5.25
N ILE A 125 19.93 8.12 4.72
CA ILE A 125 20.92 7.35 5.47
C ILE A 125 21.45 8.30 6.56
N PRO A 126 21.36 7.95 7.85
CA PRO A 126 21.94 8.78 8.90
C PRO A 126 23.44 8.91 8.64
N GLN A 127 23.92 10.14 8.45
CA GLN A 127 25.35 10.40 8.32
C GLN A 127 26.00 10.15 9.68
N ALA A 128 27.05 9.33 9.71
CA ALA A 128 27.84 9.15 10.92
C ALA A 128 28.39 10.52 11.34
N LEU A 129 28.21 10.89 12.61
CA LEU A 129 28.82 12.09 13.17
C LEU A 129 30.33 11.96 13.04
N ASN A 130 30.96 12.87 12.31
CA ASN A 130 32.41 12.93 12.27
C ASN A 130 32.93 13.30 13.67
N GLU A 131 34.12 12.85 14.02
CA GLU A 131 34.72 13.08 15.35
C GLU A 131 34.72 14.58 15.73
N ALA A 132 35.06 15.45 14.78
CA ALA A 132 35.02 16.90 14.95
C ALA A 132 33.60 17.44 15.25
N GLN A 133 32.55 16.82 14.71
CA GLN A 133 31.15 17.20 15.00
C GLN A 133 30.73 16.70 16.38
N ALA A 134 31.13 15.48 16.75
CA ALA A 134 30.88 14.93 18.08
C ALA A 134 31.57 15.75 19.18
N GLN A 135 32.81 16.19 18.95
CA GLN A 135 33.52 17.09 19.87
C GLN A 135 32.83 18.45 20.00
N ARG A 136 32.33 19.04 18.90
CA ARG A 136 31.58 20.30 18.96
C ARG A 136 30.25 20.19 19.71
N ALA A 137 29.63 19.01 19.71
CA ALA A 137 28.42 18.73 20.48
C ALA A 137 28.69 18.45 21.97
N ASN A 138 29.96 18.45 22.41
CA ASN A 138 30.31 18.30 23.82
C ASN A 138 29.81 19.52 24.61
N PRO A 139 28.98 19.34 25.66
CA PRO A 139 28.40 20.45 26.42
C PRO A 139 29.43 21.38 27.06
N ILE A 140 30.66 20.90 27.31
CA ILE A 140 31.76 21.74 27.80
C ILE A 140 32.17 22.77 26.74
N ILE A 141 32.29 22.32 25.49
CA ILE A 141 32.72 23.16 24.36
C ILE A 141 31.58 24.10 23.92
N VAL A 142 30.32 23.64 23.96
CA VAL A 142 29.16 24.47 23.61
C VAL A 142 28.99 25.66 24.56
N LYS A 143 29.22 25.48 25.87
CA LYS A 143 29.12 26.55 26.87
C LYS A 143 30.21 27.62 26.74
N ASP A 144 31.31 27.31 26.07
CA ASP A 144 32.44 28.23 25.89
C ASP A 144 32.23 29.18 24.68
N HIS A 145 31.29 28.85 23.79
CA HIS A 145 31.06 29.56 22.53
C HIS A 145 29.74 30.34 22.45
N PHE A 146 28.81 30.16 23.41
CA PHE A 146 27.52 30.85 23.50
C PHE A 146 27.34 31.45 24.89
#